data_AF-A0A0S8F6Y5-F1
#
_entry.id   AF-A0A0S8F6Y5-F1
#
_cell.length_a   1.000
_cell.length_b   1.000
_cell.length_c   1.000
_cell.angle_alpha   90.00
_cell.angle_beta   90.00
_cell.angle_gamma   90.00
#
_symmetry.space_group_name_H-M   'P 1'
#
loop_
_entity.id
_entity.type
_entity.pdbx_description
1 polymer ?
#
loop_
_entity_poly.entity_id
_entity_poly.type
_entity_poly.pdbx_seq_one_letter_code
_entity_poly.pdbx_strand_id
1 'polypeptide(L)'
;MPPSTNPTQRVIYPAEGQDEQQQMSDQLACYRWATDQTKWDPYVAYDELVEKGYAAQQTAEQAQGGLVRGAAGGAVAGLAIGAIAGDAGKGAAIGAVAGGLAGGSRSRRAQAEAQAAVDAFNAQLQKWDRNYVACMQARDYVVN
;
A
#
# COMPACT_ATOMS: atom_id res chain seq x y z
N MET A 1 3.83 -2.10 -15.55
CA MET A 1 2.97 -0.97 -15.12
C MET A 1 2.54 -1.25 -13.70
N PRO A 2 2.44 -0.25 -12.82
CA PRO A 2 1.97 -0.49 -11.46
C PRO A 2 0.49 -0.96 -11.48
N PRO A 3 0.02 -1.71 -10.47
CA PRO A 3 -1.38 -2.13 -10.36
C PRO A 3 -2.37 -0.94 -10.40
N SER A 4 -2.03 0.15 -9.69
CA SER A 4 -2.70 1.43 -9.81
C SER A 4 -1.67 2.56 -9.84
N THR A 5 -2.00 3.69 -10.46
CA THR A 5 -1.14 4.88 -10.49
C THR A 5 -1.33 5.78 -9.26
N ASN A 6 -2.24 5.42 -8.36
CA ASN A 6 -2.58 6.14 -7.13
C ASN A 6 -2.60 5.17 -5.92
N PRO A 7 -1.43 4.71 -5.44
CA PRO A 7 -1.31 3.72 -4.38
C PRO A 7 -1.81 4.20 -3.01
N THR A 8 -1.89 5.52 -2.81
CA THR A 8 -2.37 6.17 -1.58
C THR A 8 -3.84 6.56 -1.61
N GLN A 9 -4.57 6.21 -2.69
CA GLN A 9 -6.00 6.51 -2.85
C GLN A 9 -6.34 7.99 -2.70
N ARG A 10 -5.44 8.88 -3.15
CA ARG A 10 -5.70 10.32 -3.16
C ARG A 10 -6.94 10.65 -4.00
N VAL A 11 -7.73 11.61 -3.54
CA VAL A 11 -8.83 12.16 -4.32
C VAL A 11 -8.24 13.17 -5.29
N ILE A 12 -8.30 12.85 -6.59
CA ILE A 12 -7.69 13.64 -7.67
C ILE A 12 -8.80 14.24 -8.53
N TYR A 13 -8.87 15.57 -8.59
CA TYR A 13 -9.85 16.32 -9.37
C TYR A 13 -9.17 17.11 -10.51
N PRO A 14 -9.60 16.94 -11.78
CA PRO A 14 -9.08 17.69 -12.92
C PRO A 14 -9.63 19.13 -12.91
N ALA A 15 -8.81 20.12 -12.54
CA ALA A 15 -9.29 21.49 -12.38
C ALA A 15 -9.40 22.27 -13.70
N GLU A 16 -8.66 21.87 -14.73
CA GLU A 16 -8.50 22.60 -16.01
C GLU A 16 -9.10 21.82 -17.20
N GLY A 17 -10.09 20.96 -16.94
CA GLY A 17 -10.79 20.22 -17.99
C GLY A 17 -10.00 19.06 -18.60
N GLN A 18 -9.01 18.52 -17.87
CA GLN A 18 -8.29 17.32 -18.29
C GLN A 18 -9.25 16.14 -18.40
N ASP A 19 -9.22 15.44 -19.53
CA ASP A 19 -10.04 14.24 -19.73
C ASP A 19 -9.47 13.02 -18.99
N GLU A 20 -10.24 11.93 -18.99
CA GLU A 20 -9.88 10.69 -18.29
C GLU A 20 -8.57 10.07 -18.80
N GLN A 21 -8.30 10.15 -20.11
CA GLN A 21 -7.09 9.59 -20.71
C GLN A 21 -5.86 10.39 -20.31
N GLN A 22 -5.95 11.71 -20.35
CA GLN A 22 -4.93 12.62 -19.88
C GLN A 22 -4.66 12.42 -18.39
N GLN A 23 -5.71 12.33 -17.57
CA GLN A 23 -5.59 12.08 -16.14
C GLN A 23 -4.89 10.74 -15.84
N MET A 24 -5.21 9.67 -16.55
CA MET A 24 -4.50 8.39 -16.38
C MET A 24 -3.02 8.48 -16.79
N SER A 25 -2.73 9.12 -17.93
CA SER A 25 -1.35 9.35 -18.39
C SER A 25 -0.56 10.18 -17.38
N ASP A 26 -1.17 11.21 -16.83
CA ASP A 26 -0.53 12.11 -15.90
C ASP A 26 -0.26 11.48 -14.54
N GLN A 27 -1.21 10.69 -14.03
CA GLN A 27 -0.98 9.90 -12.84
C GLN A 27 0.17 8.90 -13.03
N LEU A 28 0.25 8.24 -14.20
CA LEU A 28 1.35 7.32 -14.47
C LEU A 28 2.71 8.04 -14.54
N ALA A 29 2.76 9.20 -15.17
CA ALA A 29 3.97 10.01 -15.23
C ALA A 29 4.39 10.52 -13.84
N CYS A 30 3.44 10.99 -13.02
CA CYS A 30 3.72 11.43 -11.66
C CYS A 30 4.09 10.28 -10.72
N TYR A 31 3.49 9.10 -10.90
CA TYR A 31 3.92 7.88 -10.22
C TYR A 31 5.40 7.59 -10.50
N ARG A 32 5.78 7.56 -11.78
CA ARG A 32 7.17 7.28 -12.20
C ARG A 32 8.13 8.34 -11.68
N TRP A 33 7.73 9.61 -11.75
CA TRP A 33 8.53 10.71 -11.23
C TRP A 33 8.76 10.59 -9.73
N ALA A 34 7.69 10.34 -8.95
CA ALA A 34 7.81 10.14 -7.51
C ALA A 34 8.74 8.97 -7.15
N THR A 35 8.59 7.84 -7.83
CA THR A 35 9.48 6.67 -7.65
C THR A 35 10.93 6.98 -8.02
N ASP A 36 11.16 7.75 -9.09
CA ASP A 36 12.52 8.16 -9.47
C ASP A 36 13.13 9.15 -8.46
N GLN A 37 12.35 10.07 -7.90
CA GLN A 37 12.82 11.02 -6.90
C GLN A 37 13.17 10.33 -5.57
N THR A 38 12.35 9.37 -5.13
CA THR A 38 12.59 8.66 -3.87
C THR A 38 13.52 7.46 -4.00
N LYS A 39 13.75 6.98 -5.22
CA LYS A 39 14.37 5.66 -5.50
C LYS A 39 13.64 4.52 -4.77
N TRP A 40 12.33 4.67 -4.60
CA TRP A 40 11.49 3.76 -3.82
C TRP A 40 10.11 3.63 -4.46
N ASP A 41 9.67 2.38 -4.66
CA ASP A 41 8.39 2.05 -5.29
C ASP A 41 7.41 1.47 -4.26
N PRO A 42 6.19 2.05 -4.11
CA PRO A 42 5.22 1.60 -3.12
C PRO A 42 4.77 0.14 -3.27
N TYR A 43 4.64 -0.36 -4.49
CA TYR A 43 4.16 -1.72 -4.72
C TYR A 43 5.27 -2.74 -4.50
N VAL A 44 6.49 -2.46 -4.97
CA VAL A 44 7.65 -3.33 -4.69
C VAL A 44 7.87 -3.44 -3.18
N ALA A 45 7.83 -2.32 -2.45
CA ALA A 45 8.00 -2.33 -1.01
C ALA A 45 6.84 -3.02 -0.26
N TYR A 46 5.62 -2.97 -0.81
CA TYR A 46 4.47 -3.69 -0.26
C TYR A 46 4.65 -5.21 -0.44
N ASP A 47 5.07 -5.65 -1.62
CA ASP A 47 5.33 -7.06 -1.90
C ASP A 47 6.39 -7.63 -0.96
N GLU A 48 7.45 -6.87 -0.65
CA GLU A 48 8.44 -7.24 0.37
C GLU A 48 7.84 -7.43 1.77
N LEU A 49 6.84 -6.63 2.16
CA LEU A 49 6.14 -6.82 3.45
C LEU A 49 5.27 -8.08 3.44
N VAL A 50 4.65 -8.39 2.30
CA VAL A 50 3.85 -9.61 2.13
C VAL A 50 4.73 -10.85 2.18
N GLU A 51 5.87 -10.85 1.49
CA GLU A 51 6.84 -11.96 1.49
C GLU A 51 7.38 -12.24 2.90
N LYS A 52 7.59 -11.18 3.69
CA LYS A 52 7.99 -11.30 5.11
C LYS A 52 6.83 -11.69 6.03
N GLY A 53 5.61 -11.73 5.53
CA GLY A 53 4.42 -12.08 6.30
C GLY A 53 3.96 -10.99 7.26
N TYR A 54 4.36 -9.74 7.02
CA TYR A 54 3.96 -8.57 7.83
C TYR A 54 2.71 -7.89 7.29
N ALA A 55 2.37 -8.14 6.02
CA ALA A 55 1.18 -7.64 5.36
C ALA A 55 0.37 -8.79 4.74
N ALA A 56 -0.94 -8.63 4.66
CA ALA A 56 -1.78 -9.53 3.88
C ALA A 56 -1.62 -9.28 2.39
N GLN A 57 -1.75 -10.32 1.55
CA GLN A 57 -1.93 -10.10 0.11
C GLN A 57 -3.20 -9.27 -0.11
N GLN A 58 -3.12 -8.21 -0.93
CA GLN A 58 -4.31 -7.45 -1.30
C GLN A 58 -5.18 -8.35 -2.16
N THR A 59 -6.39 -8.67 -1.70
CA THR A 59 -7.37 -9.34 -2.55
C THR A 59 -8.00 -8.33 -3.49
N ALA A 60 -8.44 -8.78 -4.67
CA ALA A 60 -9.13 -7.95 -5.66
C ALA A 60 -10.44 -7.30 -5.15
N GLU A 61 -10.88 -7.60 -3.93
CA GLU A 61 -12.04 -7.00 -3.28
C GLU A 61 -11.68 -5.78 -2.40
N GLN A 62 -10.46 -5.73 -1.81
CA GLN A 62 -9.98 -4.54 -1.09
C GLN A 62 -9.62 -3.38 -2.05
N ALA A 63 -9.50 -3.70 -3.33
CA ALA A 63 -9.37 -2.82 -4.48
C ALA A 63 -10.61 -1.98 -4.83
N GLN A 64 -11.81 -2.34 -4.33
CA GLN A 64 -13.08 -1.74 -4.75
C GLN A 64 -13.46 -0.43 -4.03
N GLY A 65 -12.55 0.14 -3.23
CA GLY A 65 -12.71 1.48 -2.66
C GLY A 65 -12.36 2.58 -3.66
N GLY A 66 -13.10 2.70 -4.76
CA GLY A 66 -12.91 3.74 -5.76
C GLY A 66 -13.83 3.49 -6.96
N LEU A 67 -14.96 4.19 -7.01
CA LEU A 67 -15.92 4.11 -8.12
C LEU A 67 -15.21 4.32 -9.46
N VAL A 68 -15.72 3.64 -10.49
CA VAL A 68 -15.41 3.79 -11.93
C VAL A 68 -14.33 2.85 -12.49
N ARG A 69 -14.78 1.63 -12.83
CA ARG A 69 -14.58 0.88 -14.09
C ARG A 69 -13.23 0.86 -14.84
N GLY A 70 -12.07 1.21 -14.25
CA GLY A 70 -10.81 1.20 -15.01
C GLY A 70 -9.52 0.83 -14.27
N ALA A 71 -9.43 1.07 -12.95
CA ALA A 71 -8.18 0.83 -12.22
C ALA A 71 -8.28 -0.43 -11.35
N ALA A 72 -7.69 -1.52 -11.82
CA ALA A 72 -7.57 -2.74 -11.05
C ALA A 72 -6.65 -2.54 -9.84
N GLY A 73 -7.27 -2.15 -8.72
CA GLY A 73 -6.91 -2.64 -7.40
C GLY A 73 -5.47 -2.61 -6.94
N GLY A 74 -5.15 -1.64 -6.09
CA GLY A 74 -4.00 -1.78 -5.22
C GLY A 74 -3.86 -0.61 -4.26
N ALA A 75 -4.49 -0.68 -3.09
CA ALA A 75 -4.39 0.34 -2.06
C ALA A 75 -3.39 -0.09 -0.99
N VAL A 76 -2.14 0.37 -1.08
CA VAL A 76 -1.12 0.09 -0.05
C VAL A 76 -1.34 0.93 1.22
N ALA A 77 -2.14 1.99 1.14
CA ALA A 77 -2.48 2.86 2.27
C ALA A 77 -3.37 2.19 3.35
N GLY A 78 -3.75 0.93 3.18
CA GLY A 78 -4.58 0.16 4.11
C GLY A 78 -3.90 -1.08 4.68
N LEU A 79 -2.57 -1.09 4.80
CA LEU A 79 -1.79 -2.20 5.35
C LEU A 79 -2.36 -2.70 6.69
N ALA A 80 -3.15 -3.77 6.64
CA ALA A 80 -3.56 -4.51 7.81
C ALA A 80 -2.37 -5.38 8.24
N ILE A 81 -1.91 -5.20 9.48
CA ILE A 81 -0.88 -6.03 10.08
C ILE A 81 -1.44 -7.46 10.14
N GLY A 82 -0.97 -8.29 9.22
CA GLY A 82 -1.27 -9.71 9.20
C GLY A 82 -0.59 -10.31 10.43
N ALA A 83 -1.38 -10.83 11.37
CA ALA A 83 -0.83 -11.50 12.54
C ALA A 83 0.04 -12.68 12.07
N ILE A 84 1.36 -12.49 12.07
CA ILE A 84 2.41 -13.50 12.10
C ILE A 84 2.10 -14.65 11.12
N ALA A 85 2.56 -14.50 9.87
CA ALA A 85 2.48 -15.55 8.87
C ALA A 85 3.02 -16.88 9.40
N GLY A 86 2.09 -17.78 9.70
CA GLY A 86 2.28 -19.21 9.73
C GLY A 86 1.19 -19.81 8.85
N ASP A 87 1.49 -19.99 7.57
CA ASP A 87 0.83 -20.93 6.66
C ASP A 87 -0.72 -21.02 6.77
N ALA A 88 -1.40 -20.11 6.07
CA ALA A 88 -2.86 -19.97 6.08
C ALA A 88 -3.61 -21.06 5.26
N GLY A 89 -3.04 -22.27 5.09
CA GLY A 89 -3.80 -23.50 4.81
C GLY A 89 -4.29 -24.21 6.08
N LYS A 90 -3.81 -23.80 7.26
CA LYS A 90 -4.16 -24.32 8.61
C LYS A 90 -4.37 -23.18 9.64
N GLY A 91 -4.69 -21.98 9.14
CA GLY A 91 -4.54 -20.68 9.82
C GLY A 91 -5.53 -20.31 10.94
N ALA A 92 -6.25 -21.25 11.55
CA ALA A 92 -7.18 -20.93 12.66
C ALA A 92 -7.14 -21.90 13.86
N ALA A 93 -6.44 -23.03 13.77
CA ALA A 93 -6.61 -24.10 14.77
C ALA A 93 -5.57 -24.12 15.91
N ILE A 94 -4.42 -23.45 15.77
CA ILE A 94 -3.29 -23.66 16.71
C ILE A 94 -3.05 -22.46 17.65
N GLY A 95 -3.48 -21.25 17.29
CA GLY A 95 -3.25 -20.05 18.12
C GLY A 95 -4.02 -20.02 19.45
N ALA A 96 -5.16 -20.71 19.53
CA ALA A 96 -5.95 -20.80 20.76
C ALA A 96 -5.74 -22.11 21.52
N VAL A 97 -5.22 -23.18 20.89
CA VAL A 97 -5.19 -24.52 21.49
C VAL A 97 -3.79 -24.93 21.99
N ALA A 98 -2.69 -24.40 21.42
CA ALA A 98 -1.33 -24.77 21.84
C ALA A 98 -0.59 -23.69 22.67
N GLY A 99 -1.17 -22.49 22.81
CA GLY A 99 -0.54 -21.32 23.44
C GLY A 99 -0.65 -21.25 24.97
N GLY A 100 -0.78 -22.39 25.64
CA GLY A 100 -0.71 -22.47 27.09
C GLY A 100 0.68 -22.06 27.60
N LEU A 101 0.79 -20.81 28.05
CA LEU A 101 1.75 -20.33 29.06
C LEU A 101 3.25 -20.15 28.71
N ALA A 102 3.78 -20.67 27.58
CA ALA A 102 5.25 -20.60 27.33
C ALA A 102 5.73 -19.63 26.22
N GLY A 103 4.85 -19.01 25.42
CA GLY A 103 5.23 -18.33 24.16
C GLY A 103 5.21 -16.80 24.11
N GLY A 104 4.96 -16.11 25.23
CA GLY A 104 4.56 -14.68 25.22
C GLY A 104 5.63 -13.67 24.80
N SER A 105 6.93 -13.95 24.95
CA SER A 105 7.99 -12.99 24.59
C SER A 105 8.37 -13.06 23.11
N ARG A 106 8.36 -14.26 22.52
CA ARG A 106 8.67 -14.46 21.09
C ARG A 106 7.57 -13.93 20.19
N SER A 107 6.31 -14.12 20.56
CA SER A 107 5.17 -13.55 19.81
C SER A 107 5.16 -12.01 19.87
N ARG A 108 5.42 -11.42 21.03
CA ARG A 108 5.53 -9.95 21.18
C ARG A 108 6.69 -9.37 20.36
N ARG A 109 7.84 -10.04 20.31
CA ARG A 109 8.98 -9.60 19.48
C ARG A 109 8.66 -9.63 17.99
N ALA A 110 8.06 -10.72 17.50
CA ALA A 110 7.64 -10.82 16.10
C ALA A 110 6.59 -9.76 15.73
N GLN A 111 5.64 -9.48 16.63
CA GLN A 111 4.66 -8.41 16.44
C GLN A 111 5.30 -7.01 16.42
N ALA A 112 6.26 -6.76 17.31
CA ALA A 112 6.99 -5.49 17.34
C ALA A 112 7.83 -5.28 16.07
N GLU A 113 8.44 -6.34 15.54
CA GLU A 113 9.19 -6.29 14.28
C GLU A 113 8.28 -5.99 13.08
N ALA A 114 7.13 -6.67 13.00
CA ALA A 114 6.14 -6.41 11.95
C ALA A 114 5.61 -4.96 12.03
N GLN A 115 5.31 -4.46 13.24
CA GLN A 115 4.89 -3.08 13.44
C GLN A 115 5.96 -2.09 12.97
N ALA A 116 7.21 -2.29 13.38
CA ALA A 116 8.31 -1.42 12.98
C ALA A 116 8.52 -1.40 11.46
N ALA A 117 8.37 -2.55 10.79
CA ALA A 117 8.45 -2.64 9.34
C ALA A 117 7.32 -1.87 8.64
N VAL A 118 6.09 -1.98 9.13
CA VAL A 118 4.92 -1.25 8.62
C VAL A 118 5.07 0.26 8.86
N ASP A 119 5.56 0.66 10.04
CA ASP A 119 5.81 2.08 10.35
C ASP A 119 6.88 2.68 9.44
N ALA A 120 7.96 1.93 9.18
CA ALA A 120 9.01 2.33 8.24
C ALA A 120 8.49 2.45 6.81
N PHE A 121 7.65 1.51 6.38
CA PHE A 121 6.97 1.58 5.08
C PHE A 121 6.09 2.83 4.99
N ASN A 122 5.26 3.10 5.99
CA ASN A 122 4.37 4.28 6.01
C ASN A 122 5.15 5.60 5.93
N ALA A 123 6.30 5.68 6.60
CA ALA A 123 7.17 6.85 6.51
C ALA A 123 7.75 7.07 5.10
N GLN A 124 8.08 5.99 4.38
CA GLN A 124 8.54 6.08 2.99
C GLN A 124 7.38 6.37 2.04
N LEU A 125 6.22 5.76 2.26
CA LEU A 125 5.00 6.00 1.50
C LEU A 125 4.61 7.48 1.55
N GLN A 126 4.68 8.12 2.73
CA GLN A 126 4.43 9.56 2.87
C GLN A 126 5.44 10.42 2.10
N LYS A 127 6.72 10.03 2.06
CA LYS A 127 7.74 10.75 1.29
C LYS A 127 7.48 10.64 -0.22
N TRP A 128 7.15 9.44 -0.69
CA TRP A 128 6.77 9.19 -2.07
C TRP A 128 5.51 9.96 -2.45
N ASP A 129 4.48 9.90 -1.59
CA ASP A 129 3.19 10.53 -1.81
C ASP A 129 3.29 12.06 -1.91
N ARG A 130 4.15 12.70 -1.11
CA ARG A 130 4.41 14.14 -1.26
C ARG A 130 4.96 14.50 -2.65
N ASN A 131 5.85 13.67 -3.22
CA ASN A 131 6.35 13.89 -4.57
C ASN A 131 5.25 13.66 -5.61
N TYR A 132 4.47 12.59 -5.45
CA TYR A 132 3.34 12.30 -6.32
C TYR A 132 2.34 13.47 -6.36
N VAL A 133 1.91 13.93 -5.17
CA VAL A 133 0.99 15.07 -5.00
C VAL A 133 1.57 16.34 -5.63
N ALA A 134 2.85 16.65 -5.38
CA ALA A 134 3.48 17.83 -5.95
C ALA A 134 3.49 17.81 -7.49
N CYS A 135 3.79 16.65 -8.09
CA CYS A 135 3.73 16.50 -9.55
C CYS A 135 2.32 16.68 -10.11
N MET A 136 1.31 16.11 -9.45
CA MET A 136 -0.08 16.24 -9.86
C MET A 136 -0.56 17.69 -9.73
N GLN A 137 -0.26 18.36 -8.62
CA GLN A 137 -0.61 19.76 -8.40
C GLN A 137 0.05 20.69 -9.42
N ALA A 138 1.30 20.42 -9.81
CA ALA A 138 2.00 21.18 -10.87
C ALA A 138 1.39 21.00 -12.27
N ARG A 139 0.44 20.08 -12.43
CA ARG A 139 -0.31 19.81 -13.66
C ARG A 139 -1.78 20.22 -13.54
N ASP A 140 -2.07 21.12 -12.60
CA ASP A 140 -3.39 21.70 -12.37
C ASP A 140 -4.44 20.66 -11.95
N TYR A 141 -4.02 19.65 -11.16
CA TYR A 141 -4.92 18.79 -10.43
C TYR A 141 -5.07 19.26 -8.98
N VAL A 142 -6.30 19.22 -8.47
CA VAL A 142 -6.55 19.33 -7.03
C VAL A 142 -6.43 17.92 -6.44
N VAL A 143 -5.57 17.77 -5.44
CA VAL A 143 -5.27 16.47 -4.82
C VAL A 143 -5.46 16.54 -3.30
N ASN A 144 -6.24 15.61 -2.74
CA ASN A 144 -6.51 15.49 -1.30
C ASN A 144 -6.27 14.07 -0.79
#